data_AF-A0A524CM66-F1
#
_entry.id   AF-A0A524CM66-F1
#
_cell.length_a   1.000
_cell.length_b   1.000
_cell.length_c   1.000
_cell.angle_alpha   90.00
_cell.angle_beta   90.00
_cell.angle_gamma   90.00
#
_symmetry.space_group_name_H-M   'P 1'
#
loop_
_entity.id
_entity.type
_entity.pdbx_description
1 polymer ?
#
loop_
_entity_poly.entity_id
_entity_poly.type
_entity_poly.pdbx_seq_one_letter_code
_entity_poly.pdbx_strand_id
1 'polypeptide(L)'
;MNSRERLNVTLNHKEPDKVPIDLGGNQSGIHIKAYKKLLDYLDITDNNPRWADFVQQIVVPCEGLLQRFEIDTRYVRPLGGMVKVDSFELEYEKDYVGVYDQFGCFWGNDASKDIDDILYYDPVIHPLEDFTKVQEIKSYDWPDGTDASP
;
A
#
# COMPACT_ATOMS: atom_id res chain seq x y z
N MET A 1 12.83 6.13 27.29
CA MET A 1 12.33 7.17 26.36
C MET A 1 10.99 6.70 25.82
N ASN A 2 10.06 7.61 25.47
CA ASN A 2 8.89 7.23 24.67
C ASN A 2 9.26 7.13 23.18
N SER A 3 8.36 6.62 22.33
CA SER A 3 8.62 6.42 20.89
C SER A 3 9.06 7.69 20.17
N ARG A 4 8.42 8.83 20.45
CA ARG A 4 8.77 10.13 19.85
C ARG A 4 10.17 10.58 20.26
N GLU A 5 10.49 10.48 21.54
CA GLU A 5 11.82 10.82 22.07
C GLU A 5 12.90 9.93 21.45
N ARG A 6 12.67 8.62 21.40
CA ARG A 6 13.57 7.62 20.82
C ARG A 6 13.87 7.94 19.36
N LEU A 7 12.82 8.21 18.57
CA LEU A 7 12.96 8.56 17.16
C LEU A 7 13.73 9.86 16.98
N ASN A 8 13.39 10.91 17.75
CA ASN A 8 14.09 12.20 17.68
C ASN A 8 15.57 12.08 18.07
N VAL A 9 15.91 11.33 19.12
CA VAL A 9 17.31 11.09 19.53
C VAL A 9 18.08 10.38 18.42
N THR A 10 17.48 9.33 17.84
CA THR A 10 18.08 8.55 16.74
C THR A 10 18.32 9.43 15.51
N LEU A 11 17.33 10.22 15.09
CA LEU A 11 17.43 11.14 13.95
C LEU A 11 18.48 12.24 14.16
N ASN A 12 18.81 12.55 15.42
CA ASN A 12 19.91 13.45 15.77
C ASN A 12 21.26 12.73 15.92
N HIS A 13 21.37 11.49 15.44
CA HIS A 13 22.59 10.66 15.45
C HIS A 13 23.15 10.46 16.87
N LYS A 14 22.27 10.35 17.87
CA LYS A 14 22.60 10.04 19.26
C LYS A 14 22.08 8.66 19.62
N GLU A 15 22.74 8.01 20.57
CA GLU A 15 22.35 6.68 21.04
C GLU A 15 21.02 6.74 21.81
N PRO A 16 19.96 6.05 21.32
CA PRO A 16 18.67 5.96 22.02
C PRO A 16 18.69 4.85 23.10
N ASP A 17 17.58 4.70 23.82
CA ASP A 17 17.39 3.61 24.79
C ASP A 17 17.23 2.22 24.13
N LYS A 18 16.76 2.16 22.88
CA LYS A 18 16.77 0.99 21.99
C LYS A 18 16.67 1.44 20.53
N VAL A 19 16.97 0.54 19.59
CA VAL A 19 16.79 0.80 18.15
C VAL A 19 15.30 1.07 17.86
N PRO A 20 14.94 2.21 17.25
CA PRO A 20 13.55 2.46 16.89
C PRO A 20 13.07 1.52 15.79
N ILE A 21 11.80 1.10 15.86
CA ILE A 21 11.20 0.15 14.91
C ILE A 21 10.08 0.83 14.12
N ASP A 22 10.12 0.65 12.81
CA ASP A 22 9.11 1.11 11.86
C ASP A 22 8.36 -0.08 11.23
N LEU A 23 7.03 -0.01 11.20
CA LEU A 23 6.16 -1.02 10.57
C LEU A 23 4.84 -0.38 10.12
N GLY A 24 4.42 -0.70 8.91
CA GLY A 24 3.13 -0.30 8.36
C GLY A 24 3.20 0.77 7.27
N GLY A 25 4.39 1.06 6.75
CA GLY A 25 4.59 1.90 5.56
C GLY A 25 4.45 1.15 4.26
N ASN A 26 4.75 1.83 3.15
CA ASN A 26 4.81 1.17 1.85
C ASN A 26 6.08 0.30 1.74
N GLN A 27 7.23 0.81 2.20
CA GLN A 27 8.51 0.08 2.17
C GLN A 27 8.76 -0.75 3.44
N SER A 28 8.16 -0.35 4.56
CA SER A 28 8.19 -1.05 5.85
C SER A 28 6.87 -1.80 6.14
N GLY A 29 6.15 -2.16 5.09
CA GLY A 29 4.86 -2.85 5.17
C GLY A 29 5.00 -4.35 5.43
N ILE A 30 3.86 -5.03 5.52
CA ILE A 30 3.78 -6.48 5.58
C ILE A 30 2.72 -6.98 4.61
N HIS A 31 3.11 -7.93 3.76
CA HIS A 31 2.21 -8.55 2.79
C HIS A 31 1.09 -9.34 3.50
N ILE A 32 -0.15 -9.31 2.98
CA ILE A 32 -1.33 -9.94 3.60
C ILE A 32 -1.10 -11.40 4.01
N LYS A 33 -0.42 -12.18 3.16
CA LYS A 33 -0.13 -13.60 3.41
C LYS A 33 0.80 -13.77 4.61
N ALA A 34 1.83 -12.94 4.72
CA ALA A 34 2.76 -12.97 5.85
C ALA A 34 2.08 -12.43 7.12
N TYR A 35 1.27 -11.39 6.98
CA TYR A 35 0.49 -10.81 8.07
C TYR A 35 -0.47 -11.82 8.69
N LYS A 36 -1.30 -12.50 7.89
CA LYS A 36 -2.23 -13.54 8.36
C LYS A 36 -1.51 -14.65 9.12
N LYS A 37 -0.38 -15.15 8.59
CA LYS A 37 0.44 -16.18 9.26
C LYS A 37 1.05 -15.68 10.57
N LEU A 38 1.48 -14.42 10.61
CA LEU A 38 2.04 -13.81 11.81
C LEU A 38 0.96 -13.63 12.90
N LEU A 39 -0.24 -13.20 12.53
CA LEU A 39 -1.35 -13.07 13.46
C LEU A 39 -1.74 -14.42 14.07
N ASP A 40 -1.86 -15.45 13.24
CA ASP A 40 -2.14 -16.83 13.66
C ASP A 40 -1.07 -17.35 14.63
N TYR A 41 0.21 -17.18 14.28
CA TYR A 41 1.32 -17.59 15.15
C TYR A 41 1.35 -16.86 16.50
N LEU A 42 0.84 -15.64 16.57
CA LEU A 42 0.84 -14.80 17.78
C LEU A 42 -0.48 -14.84 18.54
N ASP A 43 -1.45 -15.64 18.11
CA ASP A 43 -2.82 -15.68 18.65
C ASP A 43 -3.48 -14.27 18.71
N ILE A 44 -3.25 -13.46 17.67
CA ILE A 44 -3.84 -12.12 17.53
C ILE A 44 -4.99 -12.18 16.53
N THR A 45 -6.17 -11.69 16.92
CA THR A 45 -7.30 -11.53 15.99
C THR A 45 -7.34 -10.12 15.43
N ASP A 46 -7.38 -10.01 14.09
CA ASP A 46 -7.80 -8.81 13.38
C ASP A 46 -9.05 -9.12 12.56
N ASN A 47 -10.18 -8.54 12.95
CA ASN A 47 -11.49 -8.78 12.32
C ASN A 47 -11.71 -7.91 11.07
N ASN A 48 -10.87 -6.91 10.84
CA ASN A 48 -11.01 -6.02 9.68
C ASN A 48 -9.64 -5.69 9.06
N PRO A 49 -8.95 -6.67 8.46
CA PRO A 49 -7.71 -6.41 7.73
C PRO A 49 -7.98 -5.45 6.57
N ARG A 50 -7.22 -4.35 6.52
CA ARG A 50 -7.34 -3.34 5.46
C ARG A 50 -6.08 -3.30 4.63
N TRP A 51 -6.24 -3.05 3.34
CA TRP A 51 -5.11 -2.80 2.45
C TRP A 51 -4.50 -1.43 2.76
N ALA A 52 -3.18 -1.42 2.90
CA ALA A 52 -2.37 -0.21 2.86
C ALA A 52 -2.09 0.19 1.40
N ASP A 53 -1.84 -0.82 0.56
CA ASP A 53 -1.62 -0.73 -0.88
C ASP A 53 -2.03 -2.08 -1.47
N PHE A 54 -3.06 -2.05 -2.32
CA PHE A 54 -3.60 -3.23 -2.97
C PHE A 54 -2.63 -3.79 -4.03
N VAL A 55 -1.96 -2.94 -4.79
CA VAL A 55 -1.03 -3.37 -5.86
C VAL A 55 0.10 -4.21 -5.28
N GLN A 56 0.65 -3.80 -4.14
CA GLN A 56 1.70 -4.54 -3.44
C GLN A 56 1.18 -5.62 -2.47
N GLN A 57 -0.14 -5.74 -2.34
CA GLN A 57 -0.80 -6.66 -1.41
C GLN A 57 -0.29 -6.51 0.04
N ILE A 58 -0.03 -5.27 0.47
CA ILE A 58 0.39 -4.96 1.85
C ILE A 58 -0.77 -4.40 2.67
N VAL A 59 -0.77 -4.69 3.97
CA VAL A 59 -1.86 -4.30 4.87
C VAL A 59 -1.51 -3.13 5.77
N VAL A 60 -2.53 -2.51 6.33
CA VAL A 60 -2.41 -1.69 7.54
C VAL A 60 -2.35 -2.63 8.75
N PRO A 61 -1.22 -2.75 9.47
CA PRO A 61 -1.13 -3.64 10.62
C PRO A 61 -2.10 -3.21 11.73
N CYS A 62 -2.78 -4.18 12.34
CA CYS A 62 -3.66 -3.93 13.48
C CYS A 62 -2.89 -3.40 14.71
N GLU A 63 -3.60 -2.64 15.56
CA GLU A 63 -2.99 -2.00 16.73
C GLU A 63 -2.43 -3.02 17.73
N GLY A 64 -3.05 -4.20 17.87
CA GLY A 64 -2.53 -5.26 18.74
C GLY A 64 -1.13 -5.74 18.33
N LEU A 65 -0.87 -5.84 17.02
CA LEU A 65 0.44 -6.19 16.50
C LEU A 65 1.45 -5.05 16.73
N LEU A 66 1.05 -3.81 16.44
CA LEU A 66 1.90 -2.62 16.63
C LEU A 66 2.30 -2.42 18.09
N GLN A 67 1.39 -2.65 19.03
CA GLN A 67 1.66 -2.58 20.47
C GLN A 67 2.58 -3.71 20.93
N ARG A 68 2.33 -4.94 20.46
CA ARG A 68 3.15 -6.11 20.82
C ARG A 68 4.63 -5.93 20.46
N PHE A 69 4.91 -5.33 19.30
CA PHE A 69 6.28 -5.06 18.86
C PHE A 69 6.80 -3.68 19.26
N GLU A 70 6.02 -2.90 20.02
CA GLU A 70 6.36 -1.54 20.45
C GLU A 70 6.79 -0.64 19.29
N ILE A 71 6.06 -0.69 18.17
CA ILE A 71 6.36 0.07 16.95
C ILE A 71 6.32 1.57 17.23
N ASP A 72 7.38 2.28 16.85
CA ASP A 72 7.64 3.67 17.22
C ASP A 72 7.00 4.71 16.29
N THR A 73 6.51 4.27 15.14
CA THR A 73 5.92 5.12 14.10
C THR A 73 4.42 4.84 13.95
N ARG A 74 3.70 5.82 13.39
CA ARG A 74 2.35 5.65 12.87
C ARG A 74 2.28 6.33 11.51
N TYR A 75 1.78 5.61 10.52
CA TYR A 75 1.68 6.12 9.17
C TYR A 75 0.47 7.03 9.01
N VAL A 76 0.72 8.25 8.57
CA VAL A 76 -0.32 9.14 8.05
C VAL A 76 -0.51 8.78 6.58
N ARG A 77 -1.73 8.39 6.22
CA ARG A 77 -2.10 8.06 4.84
C ARG A 77 -3.00 9.18 4.31
N PRO A 78 -2.75 9.68 3.09
CA PRO A 78 -3.71 10.55 2.43
C PRO A 78 -5.03 9.80 2.23
N LEU A 79 -6.14 10.54 2.22
CA LEU A 79 -7.47 9.95 2.01
C LEU A 79 -7.62 9.42 0.57
N GLY A 80 -7.00 10.09 -0.40
CA GLY A 80 -6.86 9.60 -1.78
C GLY A 80 -5.52 8.90 -1.99
N GLY A 81 -5.57 7.70 -2.58
CA GLY A 81 -4.42 6.96 -3.07
C GLY A 81 -4.47 6.77 -4.59
N MET A 82 -3.44 6.16 -5.16
CA MET A 82 -3.45 5.78 -6.59
C MET A 82 -4.64 4.87 -6.91
N VAL A 83 -4.97 3.97 -5.98
CA VAL A 83 -6.13 3.07 -6.05
C VAL A 83 -7.02 3.34 -4.84
N LYS A 84 -8.33 3.35 -5.07
CA LYS A 84 -9.36 3.52 -4.03
C LYS A 84 -9.55 2.23 -3.24
N VAL A 85 -8.63 1.94 -2.32
CA VAL A 85 -8.53 0.63 -1.63
C VAL A 85 -9.78 0.15 -0.91
N ASP A 86 -10.68 1.07 -0.51
CA ASP A 86 -11.92 0.74 0.19
C ASP A 86 -13.12 0.48 -0.74
N SER A 87 -12.99 0.75 -2.04
CA SER A 87 -14.13 0.70 -2.99
C SER A 87 -13.80 0.23 -4.40
N PHE A 88 -12.58 -0.26 -4.66
CA PHE A 88 -12.24 -0.80 -5.98
C PHE A 88 -12.93 -2.14 -6.23
N GLU A 89 -13.20 -2.40 -7.51
CA GLU A 89 -13.57 -3.72 -8.01
C GLU A 89 -12.45 -4.22 -8.92
N LEU A 90 -12.27 -5.55 -8.98
CA LEU A 90 -11.34 -6.12 -9.93
C LEU A 90 -11.93 -6.06 -11.33
N GLU A 91 -11.13 -5.56 -12.26
CA GLU A 91 -11.43 -5.46 -13.67
C GLU A 91 -10.63 -6.50 -14.45
N TYR A 92 -11.19 -6.95 -15.58
CA TYR A 92 -10.56 -7.92 -16.48
C TYR A 92 -10.31 -7.28 -17.84
N GLU A 93 -9.04 -7.17 -18.20
CA GLU A 93 -8.57 -6.53 -19.42
C GLU A 93 -7.70 -7.51 -20.21
N LYS A 94 -8.20 -8.00 -21.35
CA LYS A 94 -7.55 -9.03 -22.17
C LYS A 94 -7.21 -10.28 -21.32
N ASP A 95 -5.92 -10.53 -21.09
CA ASP A 95 -5.40 -11.67 -20.31
C ASP A 95 -5.03 -11.26 -18.86
N TYR A 96 -5.43 -10.06 -18.43
CA TYR A 96 -5.08 -9.51 -17.12
C TYR A 96 -6.29 -9.28 -16.23
N VAL A 97 -6.11 -9.47 -14.92
CA VAL A 97 -7.03 -9.08 -13.84
C VAL A 97 -6.34 -8.05 -12.97
N GLY A 98 -7.04 -6.97 -12.59
CA GLY A 98 -6.38 -5.84 -11.97
C GLY A 98 -7.30 -4.67 -11.63
N VAL A 99 -6.68 -3.50 -11.47
CA VAL A 99 -7.37 -2.23 -11.18
C VAL A 99 -6.73 -1.09 -11.95
N TYR A 100 -7.52 -0.10 -12.36
CA TYR A 100 -6.98 1.18 -12.81
C TYR A 100 -6.61 2.07 -11.63
N ASP A 101 -5.47 2.75 -11.74
CA ASP A 101 -5.20 3.91 -10.88
C ASP A 101 -5.84 5.19 -11.43
N GLN A 102 -5.80 6.25 -10.63
CA GLN A 102 -6.32 7.57 -11.01
C GLN A 102 -5.61 8.21 -12.21
N PHE A 103 -4.42 7.72 -12.59
CA PHE A 103 -3.70 8.16 -13.77
C PHE A 103 -4.05 7.33 -15.00
N GLY A 104 -4.95 6.34 -14.92
CA GLY A 104 -5.32 5.47 -16.04
C GLY A 104 -4.32 4.34 -16.31
N CYS A 105 -3.38 4.06 -15.39
CA CYS A 105 -2.54 2.88 -15.48
C CYS A 105 -3.28 1.66 -14.94
N PHE A 106 -3.33 0.58 -15.73
CA PHE A 106 -3.88 -0.68 -15.27
C PHE A 106 -2.79 -1.49 -14.57
N TRP A 107 -3.02 -1.75 -13.28
CA TRP A 107 -2.19 -2.62 -12.45
C TRP A 107 -2.78 -4.03 -12.49
N GLY A 108 -2.18 -4.91 -13.29
CA GLY A 108 -2.71 -6.23 -13.60
C GLY A 108 -1.78 -7.40 -13.25
N ASN A 109 -2.37 -8.58 -13.08
CA ASN A 109 -1.68 -9.86 -13.11
C ASN A 109 -2.42 -10.81 -14.07
N ASP A 110 -1.83 -11.96 -14.36
CA ASP A 110 -2.42 -12.99 -15.24
C ASP A 110 -3.80 -13.44 -14.74
N ALA A 111 -4.83 -13.21 -15.56
CA ALA A 111 -6.23 -13.54 -15.27
C ALA A 111 -6.50 -15.05 -15.15
N SER A 112 -5.57 -15.90 -15.59
CA SER A 112 -5.68 -17.35 -15.43
C SER A 112 -5.32 -17.85 -14.03
N LYS A 113 -4.71 -17.00 -13.19
CA LYS A 113 -4.37 -17.34 -11.79
C LYS A 113 -5.58 -17.20 -10.88
N ASP A 114 -5.59 -17.98 -9.81
CA ASP A 114 -6.46 -17.71 -8.68
C ASP A 114 -6.08 -16.35 -8.06
N ILE A 115 -7.07 -15.51 -7.77
CA ILE A 115 -6.88 -14.19 -7.17
C ILE A 115 -6.13 -14.31 -5.84
N ASP A 116 -6.42 -15.36 -5.07
CA ASP A 116 -5.76 -15.60 -3.78
C ASP A 116 -4.28 -15.98 -3.93
N ASP A 117 -3.83 -16.38 -5.12
CA ASP A 117 -2.44 -16.71 -5.41
C ASP A 117 -1.60 -15.51 -5.86
N ILE A 118 -2.22 -14.42 -6.31
CA ILE A 118 -1.54 -13.21 -6.74
C ILE A 118 -0.78 -12.57 -5.55
N LEU A 119 0.47 -12.19 -5.79
CA LEU A 119 1.35 -11.57 -4.78
C LEU A 119 1.50 -10.05 -4.97
N TYR A 120 1.30 -9.58 -6.20
CA TYR A 120 1.36 -8.17 -6.56
C TYR A 120 0.80 -8.00 -7.96
N TYR A 121 0.53 -6.76 -8.33
CA TYR A 121 0.07 -6.36 -9.66
C TYR A 121 1.13 -5.47 -10.32
N ASP A 122 1.36 -5.67 -11.61
CA ASP A 122 2.32 -4.91 -12.41
C ASP A 122 1.59 -3.90 -13.30
N PRO A 123 2.22 -2.77 -13.68
CA PRO A 123 1.62 -1.86 -14.65
C PRO A 123 1.68 -2.53 -16.03
N VAL A 124 0.54 -3.00 -16.55
CA VAL A 124 0.46 -3.77 -17.81
C VAL A 124 -0.29 -3.07 -18.93
N ILE A 125 -1.07 -2.02 -18.61
CA ILE A 125 -1.65 -1.10 -19.60
C ILE A 125 -1.25 0.31 -19.20
N HIS A 126 -0.70 1.05 -20.15
CA HIS A 126 -0.13 2.37 -19.90
C HIS A 126 -0.98 3.46 -20.55
N PRO A 127 -1.40 4.50 -19.81
CA PRO A 127 -2.36 5.50 -20.29
C PRO A 127 -1.83 6.37 -21.45
N LEU A 128 -0.51 6.37 -21.63
CA LEU A 128 0.17 7.18 -22.63
C LEU A 128 0.77 6.33 -23.76
N GLU A 129 0.41 5.04 -23.88
CA GLU A 129 1.04 4.12 -24.84
C GLU A 129 0.89 4.55 -26.31
N ASP A 130 -0.23 5.19 -26.65
CA ASP A 130 -0.53 5.67 -27.99
C ASP A 130 0.00 7.08 -28.28
N PHE A 131 0.60 7.75 -27.29
CA PHE A 131 1.08 9.12 -27.48
C PHE A 131 2.31 9.12 -28.40
N THR A 132 2.26 9.97 -29.42
CA THR A 132 3.35 10.10 -30.40
C THR A 132 4.21 11.35 -30.16
N LYS A 133 3.70 12.30 -29.35
CA LYS A 133 4.36 13.57 -29.03
C LYS A 133 4.15 13.91 -27.55
N VAL A 134 5.22 14.38 -26.90
CA VAL A 134 5.19 14.81 -25.49
C VAL A 134 4.13 15.88 -25.21
N GLN A 135 3.81 16.74 -26.18
CA GLN A 135 2.85 17.83 -26.00
C GLN A 135 1.42 17.35 -25.77
N GLU A 136 1.07 16.12 -26.16
CA GLU A 136 -0.25 15.52 -25.95
C GLU A 136 -0.58 15.38 -24.45
N ILE A 137 0.46 15.36 -23.60
CA ILE A 137 0.32 15.33 -22.14
C ILE A 137 -0.43 16.54 -21.57
N LYS A 138 -0.49 17.66 -22.31
CA LYS A 138 -1.19 18.88 -21.88
C LYS A 138 -2.71 18.76 -21.96
N SER A 139 -3.22 17.84 -22.78
CA SER A 139 -4.64 17.54 -22.92
C SER A 139 -5.06 16.28 -22.19
N TYR A 140 -4.14 15.64 -21.47
CA TYR A 140 -4.46 14.47 -20.65
C TYR A 140 -5.37 14.87 -19.49
N ASP A 141 -6.35 14.03 -19.18
CA ASP A 141 -7.24 14.22 -18.04
C ASP A 141 -6.52 13.80 -16.77
N TRP A 142 -5.74 14.72 -16.21
CA TRP A 142 -4.95 14.46 -15.02
C TRP A 142 -5.84 14.34 -13.78
N PRO A 143 -5.55 13.42 -12.86
CA PRO A 143 -6.30 13.32 -11.62
C PRO A 143 -6.18 14.61 -10.80
N ASP A 144 -7.28 14.98 -10.15
CA ASP A 144 -7.35 16.13 -9.26
C ASP A 144 -6.68 15.78 -7.93
N GLY A 145 -5.46 16.27 -7.71
CA GLY A 145 -4.72 16.08 -6.46
C GLY A 145 -5.35 16.75 -5.23
N THR A 146 -6.43 17.52 -5.40
CA THR A 146 -7.26 18.05 -4.30
C THR A 146 -8.52 17.23 -4.05
N ASP A 147 -8.80 16.22 -4.87
CA ASP A 147 -9.91 15.30 -4.64
C ASP A 147 -9.65 14.49 -3.36
N ALA A 148 -10.48 14.76 -2.36
CA ALA A 148 -10.45 14.08 -1.07
C ALA A 148 -11.29 12.79 -1.08
N SER A 149 -11.91 12.45 -2.20
CA SER A 149 -12.68 11.22 -2.35
C SER A 149 -11.75 10.01 -2.14
N PRO A 150 -12.16 9.03 -1.32
CA PRO A 150 -11.41 7.80 -1.14
C PRO A 150 -11.28 7.03 -2.45
#